data_AF-A0A7W8HYC6-F1
#
_entry.id   AF-A0A7W8HYC6-F1
#
_cell.length_a   1.000
_cell.length_b   1.000
_cell.length_c   1.000
_cell.angle_alpha   90.00
_cell.angle_beta   90.00
_cell.angle_gamma   90.00
#
_symmetry.space_group_name_H-M   'P 1'
#
loop_
_entity.id
_entity.type
_entity.pdbx_description
1 polymer ?
#
loop_
_entity_poly.entity_id
_entity_poly.type
_entity_poly.pdbx_seq_one_letter_code
_entity_poly.pdbx_strand_id
1 'polypeptide(L)'
;MTNAWLAAGGALSAAASLTHLAIIVGGPRWYDFFGAGPHMVRLAEQGSPKATLITLGIAAVLAVWAAYALSGAGLMPRLPLLKLALFAISAVYLVRALGYIPLLAATGATVGTFAWVSSIIVLVYAVIHMAGTVQLWRS
;
A
#
# COMPACT_ATOMS: atom_id res chain seq x y z
N MET A 1 -9.96 1.20 -24.73
CA MET A 1 -9.16 0.00 -24.41
C MET A 1 -8.81 0.06 -22.93
N THR A 2 -9.00 -1.04 -22.19
CA THR A 2 -8.71 -1.10 -20.75
C THR A 2 -7.21 -0.96 -20.50
N ASN A 3 -6.80 -0.11 -19.55
CA ASN A 3 -5.40 0.02 -19.17
C ASN A 3 -5.03 -1.13 -18.21
N ALA A 4 -4.39 -2.17 -18.75
CA ALA A 4 -4.06 -3.39 -18.02
C ALA A 4 -3.13 -3.14 -16.82
N TRP A 5 -2.22 -2.17 -16.91
CA TRP A 5 -1.35 -1.80 -15.79
C TRP A 5 -2.14 -1.24 -14.62
N LEU A 6 -3.07 -0.33 -14.88
CA LEU A 6 -3.92 0.24 -13.82
C LEU A 6 -4.94 -0.78 -13.29
N ALA A 7 -5.40 -1.73 -14.12
CA ALA A 7 -6.22 -2.84 -13.64
C ALA A 7 -5.44 -3.74 -12.67
N ALA A 8 -4.21 -4.10 -13.01
CA ALA A 8 -3.32 -4.87 -12.14
C ALA A 8 -2.96 -4.09 -10.87
N GLY A 9 -2.63 -2.79 -11.01
CA GLY A 9 -2.36 -1.90 -9.88
C GLY A 9 -3.54 -1.82 -8.91
N GLY A 10 -4.75 -1.68 -9.44
CA GLY A 10 -5.98 -1.68 -8.65
C GLY A 10 -6.23 -2.99 -7.92
N ALA A 11 -6.04 -4.13 -8.60
CA ALA A 11 -6.18 -5.45 -7.99
C ALA A 11 -5.15 -5.68 -6.86
N LEU A 12 -3.90 -5.24 -7.06
CA LEU A 12 -2.85 -5.33 -6.06
C LEU A 12 -3.16 -4.44 -4.83
N SER A 13 -3.58 -3.20 -5.04
CA SER A 13 -3.98 -2.30 -3.94
C SER A 13 -5.19 -2.83 -3.18
N ALA A 14 -6.16 -3.45 -3.88
CA ALA A 14 -7.30 -4.11 -3.25
C ALA A 14 -6.86 -5.32 -2.41
N ALA A 15 -5.99 -6.19 -2.94
CA ALA A 15 -5.45 -7.33 -2.20
C ALA A 15 -4.65 -6.88 -0.96
N ALA A 16 -3.89 -5.80 -1.07
CA ALA A 16 -3.17 -5.20 0.06
C ALA A 16 -4.14 -4.64 1.12
N SER A 17 -5.22 -3.97 0.71
CA SER A 17 -6.27 -3.52 1.62
C SER A 17 -6.90 -4.69 2.39
N LEU A 18 -7.28 -5.76 1.69
CA LEU A 18 -7.84 -6.97 2.30
C LEU A 18 -6.84 -7.65 3.25
N THR A 19 -5.55 -7.68 2.89
CA THR A 19 -4.49 -8.18 3.78
C THR A 19 -4.46 -7.40 5.10
N HIS A 20 -4.61 -6.08 5.07
CA HIS A 20 -4.65 -5.28 6.29
C HIS A 20 -5.88 -5.58 7.15
N LEU A 21 -7.04 -5.82 6.54
CA LEU A 21 -8.21 -6.28 7.27
C LEU A 21 -7.98 -7.66 7.89
N ALA A 22 -7.31 -8.57 7.18
CA ALA A 22 -6.97 -9.89 7.68
C ALA A 22 -5.97 -9.83 8.85
N ILE A 23 -5.04 -8.86 8.87
CA ILE A 23 -4.13 -8.62 10.01
C ILE A 23 -4.92 -8.32 11.29
N ILE A 24 -6.00 -7.54 11.20
CA ILE A 24 -6.86 -7.23 12.36
C ILE A 24 -7.46 -8.52 12.91
N VAL A 25 -7.99 -9.39 12.03
CA VAL A 25 -8.60 -10.67 12.42
C VAL A 25 -7.55 -11.65 12.98
N GLY A 26 -6.35 -11.66 12.41
CA GLY A 26 -5.24 -12.51 12.85
C GLY A 26 -4.59 -12.06 14.17
N GLY A 27 -4.88 -10.84 14.62
CA GLY A 27 -4.43 -10.31 15.91
C GLY A 27 -2.90 -10.14 16.01
N PRO A 28 -2.34 -10.13 17.24
CA PRO A 28 -0.94 -9.76 17.48
C PRO A 28 0.08 -10.53 16.66
N ARG A 29 -0.14 -11.84 16.45
CA ARG A 29 0.77 -12.68 15.66
C ARG A 29 0.88 -12.23 14.21
N TRP A 30 -0.21 -11.74 13.62
CA TRP A 30 -0.19 -11.22 12.27
C TRP A 30 0.43 -9.83 12.22
N TYR A 31 0.19 -8.98 13.22
CA TYR A 31 0.93 -7.72 13.35
C TYR A 31 2.45 -7.93 13.39
N ASP A 32 2.91 -8.96 14.09
CA ASP A 32 4.33 -9.31 14.16
C ASP A 32 4.85 -9.86 12.81
N PHE A 33 4.14 -10.83 12.22
CA PHE A 33 4.49 -11.42 10.93
C PHE A 33 4.58 -10.39 9.79
N PHE A 34 3.65 -9.43 9.76
CA PHE A 34 3.65 -8.32 8.80
C PHE A 34 4.49 -7.11 9.26
N GLY A 35 5.39 -7.30 10.23
CA GLY A 35 6.42 -6.32 10.58
C GLY A 35 5.89 -4.99 11.10
N ALA A 36 4.72 -4.96 11.76
CA ALA A 36 4.13 -3.74 12.31
C ALA A 36 4.95 -3.14 13.49
N GLY A 37 5.97 -3.88 13.95
CA GLY A 37 6.91 -3.47 14.98
C GLY A 37 6.40 -3.70 16.40
N PRO A 38 7.29 -3.73 17.41
CA PRO A 38 6.96 -4.18 18.76
C PRO A 38 5.86 -3.36 19.44
N HIS A 39 5.76 -2.07 19.13
CA HIS A 39 4.73 -1.20 19.69
C HIS A 39 3.33 -1.57 19.21
N MET A 40 3.15 -1.87 17.92
CA MET A 40 1.84 -2.28 17.37
C MET A 40 1.42 -3.65 17.87
N VAL A 41 2.38 -4.59 17.97
CA VAL A 41 2.14 -5.92 18.54
C VAL A 41 1.63 -5.80 19.98
N ARG A 42 2.32 -5.04 20.83
CA ARG A 42 1.88 -4.82 22.22
C ARG A 42 0.50 -4.16 22.33
N LEU A 43 0.21 -3.17 21.48
CA LEU A 43 -1.12 -2.56 21.45
C LEU A 43 -2.21 -3.59 21.14
N ALA A 44 -1.95 -4.48 20.17
CA ALA A 44 -2.87 -5.55 19.82
C ALA A 44 -3.01 -6.59 20.95
N GLU A 45 -1.92 -6.96 21.64
CA GLU A 45 -1.95 -7.90 22.77
C GLU A 45 -2.77 -7.37 23.94
N GLN A 46 -2.71 -6.06 24.16
CA GLN A 46 -3.47 -5.37 25.21
C GLN A 46 -4.95 -5.16 24.84
N GLY A 47 -5.40 -5.61 23.66
CA GLY A 47 -6.74 -5.36 23.16
C GLY A 47 -7.02 -3.87 22.89
N SER A 48 -5.98 -3.05 22.69
CA SER A 48 -6.15 -1.63 22.44
C SER A 48 -6.79 -1.40 21.06
N PRO A 49 -7.87 -0.60 20.96
CA PRO A 49 -8.48 -0.29 19.67
C PRO A 49 -7.54 0.50 18.75
N LYS A 50 -6.48 1.10 19.28
CA LYS A 50 -5.52 1.90 18.52
C LYS A 50 -4.84 1.11 17.41
N ALA A 51 -4.46 -0.14 17.66
CA ALA A 51 -3.85 -1.00 16.63
C ALA A 51 -4.83 -1.22 15.46
N THR A 52 -6.06 -1.59 15.78
CA THR A 52 -7.14 -1.80 14.80
C THR A 52 -7.47 -0.54 14.02
N LEU A 53 -7.64 0.60 14.68
CA LEU A 53 -7.99 1.87 14.03
C LEU A 53 -6.92 2.33 13.05
N ILE A 54 -5.64 2.20 13.41
CA ILE A 54 -4.52 2.52 12.52
C ILE A 54 -4.55 1.61 11.29
N THR A 55 -4.70 0.29 11.48
CA THR A 55 -4.74 -0.68 10.38
C THR A 55 -5.95 -0.49 9.48
N LEU A 56 -7.12 -0.16 10.04
CA LEU A 56 -8.31 0.20 9.27
C LEU A 56 -8.08 1.45 8.44
N GLY A 57 -7.41 2.46 8.99
CA GLY A 57 -7.03 3.67 8.23
C GLY A 57 -6.16 3.32 7.02
N ILE A 58 -5.16 2.46 7.19
CA ILE A 58 -4.29 2.00 6.09
C ILE A 58 -5.11 1.21 5.06
N ALA A 59 -5.96 0.27 5.51
CA ALA A 59 -6.82 -0.51 4.63
C ALA A 59 -7.74 0.38 3.78
N ALA A 60 -8.34 1.41 4.39
CA ALA A 60 -9.20 2.37 3.71
C ALA A 60 -8.44 3.19 2.66
N VAL A 61 -7.24 3.70 2.99
CA VAL A 61 -6.39 4.42 2.04
C VAL A 61 -6.05 3.54 0.82
N LEU A 62 -5.66 2.28 1.06
CA LEU A 62 -5.35 1.33 -0.02
C LEU A 62 -6.58 0.99 -0.87
N ALA A 63 -7.77 0.89 -0.26
CA ALA A 63 -9.02 0.69 -1.00
C ALA A 63 -9.35 1.90 -1.89
N VAL A 64 -9.13 3.12 -1.41
CA VAL A 64 -9.26 4.33 -2.21
C VAL A 64 -8.28 4.31 -3.39
N TRP A 65 -7.02 3.95 -3.16
CA TRP A 65 -6.03 3.85 -4.25
C TRP A 65 -6.40 2.80 -5.28
N ALA A 66 -6.95 1.65 -4.84
CA ALA A 66 -7.50 0.63 -5.72
C ALA A 66 -8.62 1.19 -6.61
N ALA A 67 -9.56 1.94 -6.02
CA ALA A 67 -10.64 2.57 -6.77
C ALA A 67 -10.12 3.58 -7.80
N TYR A 68 -9.11 4.39 -7.47
CA TYR A 68 -8.46 5.30 -8.43
C TYR A 68 -7.78 4.55 -9.57
N ALA A 69 -7.06 3.47 -9.29
CA ALA A 69 -6.42 2.65 -10.33
C ALA A 69 -7.46 1.97 -11.23
N LEU A 70 -8.51 1.37 -10.67
CA LEU A 70 -9.60 0.77 -11.45
C LEU A 70 -10.38 1.82 -12.28
N SER A 71 -10.57 3.02 -11.75
CA SER A 71 -11.14 4.17 -12.48
C SER A 71 -10.25 4.56 -13.66
N GLY A 72 -8.93 4.65 -13.47
CA GLY A 72 -7.96 4.90 -14.54
C GLY A 72 -7.83 3.75 -15.54
N ALA A 73 -8.18 2.53 -15.15
CA ALA A 73 -8.28 1.38 -16.04
C ALA A 73 -9.52 1.43 -16.95
N GLY A 74 -10.51 2.26 -16.63
CA GLY A 74 -11.82 2.28 -17.29
C GLY A 74 -12.79 1.21 -16.78
N LEU A 75 -12.51 0.59 -15.63
CA LEU A 75 -13.36 -0.42 -14.99
C LEU A 75 -14.35 0.18 -13.98
N MET A 76 -14.17 1.44 -13.61
CA MET A 76 -15.06 2.21 -12.73
C MET A 76 -15.36 3.58 -13.34
N PRO A 77 -16.43 4.26 -12.92
CA PRO A 77 -16.67 5.65 -13.27
C PRO A 77 -15.46 6.53 -12.98
N ARG A 78 -15.28 7.59 -13.78
CA ARG A 78 -14.14 8.49 -13.66
C ARG A 78 -14.21 9.26 -12.34
N LEU A 79 -13.22 9.06 -11.48
CA LEU A 79 -13.09 9.77 -10.20
C LEU A 79 -12.52 11.18 -10.39
N PRO A 80 -12.80 12.13 -9.47
CA PRO A 80 -12.25 13.47 -9.54
C PRO A 80 -10.73 13.44 -9.43
N LEU A 81 -10.04 14.37 -10.12
CA LEU A 81 -8.57 14.52 -10.06
C LEU A 81 -7.77 13.25 -10.43
N LEU A 82 -8.35 12.30 -11.17
CA LEU A 82 -7.79 10.99 -11.47
C LEU A 82 -6.30 10.98 -11.87
N LYS A 83 -5.92 11.80 -12.85
CA LYS A 83 -4.52 11.87 -13.34
C LYS A 83 -3.55 12.32 -12.24
N LEU A 84 -3.94 13.31 -11.43
CA LEU A 84 -3.14 13.83 -10.33
C LEU A 84 -3.08 12.84 -9.17
N ALA A 85 -4.21 12.22 -8.82
CA ALA A 85 -4.28 11.21 -7.78
C ALA A 85 -3.40 10.00 -8.10
N LEU A 86 -3.46 9.47 -9.32
CA LEU A 86 -2.62 8.35 -9.75
C LEU A 86 -1.11 8.70 -9.72
N PHE A 87 -0.75 9.91 -10.16
CA PHE A 87 0.63 10.40 -10.04
C PHE A 87 1.08 10.45 -8.57
N ALA A 88 0.25 11.01 -7.68
CA ALA A 88 0.54 11.08 -6.26
C ALA A 88 0.67 9.69 -5.62
N ILE A 89 -0.21 8.75 -5.97
CA ILE A 89 -0.17 7.36 -5.49
C ILE A 89 1.14 6.69 -5.94
N SER A 90 1.52 6.82 -7.21
CA SER A 90 2.80 6.32 -7.72
C SER A 90 3.99 6.91 -6.97
N ALA A 91 3.97 8.21 -6.70
CA ALA A 91 5.03 8.89 -5.96
C ALA A 91 5.12 8.37 -4.51
N VAL A 92 4.00 8.20 -3.83
CA VAL A 92 3.97 7.66 -2.45
C VAL A 92 4.50 6.23 -2.41
N TYR A 93 4.10 5.36 -3.34
CA TYR A 93 4.65 4.00 -3.41
C TYR A 93 6.16 4.01 -3.67
N LEU A 94 6.65 4.87 -4.56
CA LEU A 94 8.07 4.99 -4.85
C LEU A 94 8.87 5.49 -3.64
N VAL A 95 8.39 6.55 -2.99
CA VAL A 95 9.00 7.10 -1.77
C VAL A 95 9.01 6.06 -0.66
N ARG A 96 7.93 5.30 -0.48
CA ARG A 96 7.90 4.24 0.54
C ARG A 96 8.86 3.10 0.20
N ALA A 97 8.95 2.69 -1.08
CA ALA A 97 9.84 1.61 -1.49
C ALA A 97 11.32 1.96 -1.30
N LEU A 98 11.71 3.18 -1.68
CA LEU A 98 13.11 3.62 -1.66
C LEU A 98 13.52 4.27 -0.33
N GLY A 99 12.60 4.94 0.36
CA GLY A 99 12.87 5.68 1.58
C GLY A 99 12.80 4.85 2.87
N TYR A 100 12.02 3.75 2.88
CA TYR A 100 11.81 2.97 4.10
C TYR A 100 13.11 2.36 4.66
N ILE A 101 13.94 1.77 3.80
CA ILE A 101 15.19 1.13 4.22
C ILE A 101 16.23 2.15 4.71
N PRO A 102 16.55 3.23 3.97
CA PRO A 102 17.47 4.27 4.45
C PRO A 102 16.99 4.91 5.75
N LEU A 103 15.69 5.19 5.87
CA LEU A 103 15.12 5.78 7.09
C LEU A 103 15.27 4.84 8.28
N LEU A 104 14.98 3.55 8.10
CA LEU A 104 15.15 2.55 9.16
C LEU A 104 16.63 2.42 9.56
N ALA A 105 17.55 2.36 8.58
CA ALA A 105 18.99 2.30 8.84
C ALA A 105 19.50 3.56 9.58
N ALA A 106 18.97 4.74 9.26
CA ALA A 106 19.34 6.00 9.93
C ALA A 106 18.93 6.04 11.41
N THR A 107 17.94 5.24 11.84
CA THR A 107 17.57 5.10 13.26
C THR A 107 18.52 4.18 14.04
N GLY A 108 19.48 3.54 13.38
CA GLY A 108 20.35 2.50 13.96
C GLY A 108 19.64 1.15 14.14
N ALA A 109 18.40 1.01 13.66
CA ALA A 109 17.67 -0.25 13.70
C ALA A 109 18.21 -1.24 12.66
N THR A 110 18.16 -2.53 13.00
CA THR A 110 18.50 -3.59 12.06
C THR A 110 17.46 -3.68 10.95
N VAL A 111 17.92 -3.69 9.70
CA VAL A 111 17.03 -3.85 8.55
C VAL A 111 16.68 -5.33 8.40
N GLY A 112 15.54 -5.73 8.96
CA GLY A 112 15.04 -7.11 8.90
C GLY A 112 14.55 -7.52 7.51
N THR A 113 14.36 -8.83 7.33
CA THR A 113 13.88 -9.43 6.07
C THR A 113 12.56 -8.84 5.60
N PHE A 114 11.62 -8.55 6.51
CA PHE A 114 10.35 -7.90 6.18
C PHE A 114 10.55 -6.54 5.49
N ALA A 115 11.53 -5.74 5.92
CA ALA A 115 11.77 -4.44 5.33
C ALA A 115 12.23 -4.55 3.88
N TRP A 116 13.16 -5.47 3.59
CA TRP A 116 13.60 -5.78 2.24
C TRP A 116 12.47 -6.30 1.34
N VAL A 117 11.79 -7.35 1.79
CA VAL A 117 10.72 -8.00 1.00
C VAL A 117 9.58 -7.02 0.73
N SER A 118 9.11 -6.30 1.75
CA SER A 118 8.03 -5.34 1.56
C SER A 118 8.45 -4.16 0.67
N SER A 119 9.69 -3.68 0.74
CA SER A 119 10.17 -2.62 -0.16
C SER A 119 10.23 -3.06 -1.61
N ILE A 120 10.63 -4.31 -1.89
CA ILE A 120 10.60 -4.87 -3.25
C ILE A 120 9.16 -4.97 -3.75
N ILE A 121 8.24 -5.50 -2.94
CA ILE A 121 6.82 -5.59 -3.30
C ILE A 121 6.25 -4.21 -3.63
N VAL A 122 6.50 -3.21 -2.77
CA VAL A 122 6.00 -1.85 -2.98
C VAL A 122 6.66 -1.20 -4.20
N LEU A 123 7.93 -1.50 -4.49
CA LEU A 123 8.58 -1.02 -5.71
C LEU A 123 7.87 -1.55 -6.97
N VAL A 124 7.46 -2.83 -6.97
CA VAL A 124 6.64 -3.39 -8.05
C VAL A 124 5.32 -2.64 -8.18
N TYR A 125 4.66 -2.30 -7.07
CA TYR A 125 3.41 -1.53 -7.07
C TYR A 125 3.63 -0.14 -7.67
N ALA A 126 4.74 0.52 -7.33
CA ALA A 126 5.12 1.82 -7.85
C ALA A 126 5.31 1.79 -9.38
N VAL A 127 6.06 0.80 -9.88
CA VAL A 127 6.30 0.63 -11.32
C VAL A 127 5.00 0.37 -12.08
N ILE A 128 4.14 -0.52 -11.58
CA ILE A 128 2.85 -0.84 -12.21
C ILE A 128 1.96 0.41 -12.28
N HIS A 129 1.81 1.13 -11.16
CA HIS A 129 1.00 2.36 -11.14
C HIS A 129 1.59 3.44 -12.04
N MET A 130 2.92 3.61 -12.04
CA MET A 130 3.59 4.63 -12.84
C MET A 130 3.46 4.34 -14.34
N ALA A 131 3.69 3.09 -14.77
CA ALA A 131 3.52 2.68 -16.16
C ALA A 131 2.06 2.91 -16.63
N GLY A 132 1.10 2.51 -15.80
CA GLY A 132 -0.31 2.74 -16.07
C GLY A 132 -0.68 4.22 -16.14
N THR A 133 -0.13 5.05 -15.25
CA THR A 133 -0.35 6.51 -15.25
C THR A 133 0.23 7.16 -16.49
N VAL A 134 1.46 6.80 -16.89
CA VAL A 134 2.09 7.30 -18.13
C VAL A 134 1.27 6.92 -19.35
N GLN A 135 0.77 5.69 -19.42
CA GLN A 135 -0.10 5.25 -20.52
C GLN A 135 -1.40 6.06 -20.57
N LEU A 136 -2.03 6.31 -19.42
CA LEU A 136 -3.25 7.13 -19.31
C LEU A 136 -3.03 8.61 -19.70
N TRP A 137 -1.80 9.11 -19.59
CA TRP A 137 -1.46 10.48 -19.99
C TRP A 137 -1.18 10.61 -21.48
N ARG A 138 -0.71 9.52 -22.11
CA ARG A 138 -0.41 9.46 -23.55
C ARG A 138 -1.65 9.19 -24.42
N SER A 139 -2.74 8.70 -23.83
CA SER A 139 -4.06 8.56 -24.45
C SER A 139 -4.87 9.85 -24.36
#